data_AF-K9H382-F1
#
_entry.id   AF-K9H382-F1
#
_cell.length_a   1.000
_cell.length_b   1.000
_cell.length_c   1.000
_cell.angle_alpha   90.00
_cell.angle_beta   90.00
_cell.angle_gamma   90.00
#
_symmetry.space_group_name_H-M   'P 1'
#
loop_
_entity.id
_entity.type
_entity.pdbx_description
1 polymer ?
#
loop_
_entity_poly.entity_id
_entity_poly.type
_entity_poly.pdbx_seq_one_letter_code
_entity_poly.pdbx_strand_id
1 'polypeptide(L)'
;MTRTTTGDFFKVLRRGLAASVVAAFAATAAGGTALAIETKAREALLMDFDTETVMFAKDADVQMPPSSMSKLMTTYVVFDMLKQGKLKMDDIFSVSENAWRKGGAASGGSTMFLEPNSQVTLEELLHGIIIQSGNDACIVVAENVSGSEAAFAQLMNREAEKIGLTGSNFTNATGLPAPDHYMTARDLATLAKRIILDFPEYYDIYSKTEYTYNGITQHNRNPLLYMPIDADGLKTGHTEVAGYGLTASAKRAERRLILVVNGLDSTKERAQETQQLLDWGFRTFENRDLFDKGEVVESAEVWLGEADTVPLVIDRDLHLTIPRQPSDEFRVSVVYDGPIPAPIQKGQQLATLVVEGPEMERQTVPLIAGEDVPKLGFVGRMGAAAKHLVFGAARQAMDAAAPQPAEQ
;
A
#
# COMPACT_ATOMS: atom_id res chain seq x y z
N MET A 1 1.06 -21.75 -24.78
CA MET A 1 -0.31 -21.98 -24.28
C MET A 1 -0.24 -21.62 -22.81
N THR A 2 -0.74 -20.46 -22.42
CA THR A 2 -0.65 -20.01 -21.02
C THR A 2 -1.44 -21.00 -20.17
N ARG A 3 -0.75 -21.71 -19.27
CA ARG A 3 -1.40 -22.65 -18.37
C ARG A 3 -1.67 -21.93 -17.06
N THR A 4 -2.94 -21.90 -16.67
CA THR A 4 -3.37 -21.51 -15.34
C THR A 4 -3.72 -22.79 -14.59
N THR A 5 -2.86 -23.21 -13.69
CA THR A 5 -3.20 -24.28 -12.76
C THR A 5 -3.84 -23.62 -11.54
N THR A 6 -5.17 -23.74 -11.42
CA THR A 6 -5.86 -23.43 -10.17
C THR A 6 -5.61 -24.60 -9.24
N GLY A 7 -4.65 -24.47 -8.33
CA GLY A 7 -4.47 -25.43 -7.26
C GLY A 7 -5.74 -25.47 -6.41
N ASP A 8 -6.22 -26.67 -6.09
CA ASP A 8 -7.33 -26.90 -5.17
C ASP A 8 -6.86 -26.58 -3.73
N PHE A 9 -6.64 -25.29 -3.48
CA PHE A 9 -5.91 -24.73 -2.33
C PHE A 9 -6.63 -25.00 -0.99
N PHE A 10 -7.91 -25.35 -1.05
CA PHE A 10 -8.69 -25.81 0.11
C PHE A 10 -8.13 -27.08 0.78
N LYS A 11 -7.26 -27.85 0.11
CA LYS A 11 -6.57 -28.99 0.75
C LYS A 11 -5.46 -28.57 1.72
N VAL A 12 -4.81 -27.43 1.50
CA VAL A 12 -3.75 -26.93 2.39
C VAL A 12 -4.35 -26.38 3.69
N LEU A 13 -5.57 -25.85 3.66
CA LEU A 13 -6.30 -25.39 4.86
C LEU A 13 -6.85 -26.52 5.76
N ARG A 14 -6.78 -27.80 5.36
CA ARG A 14 -7.48 -28.92 6.02
C ARG A 14 -6.61 -29.89 6.82
N ARG A 15 -5.44 -29.47 7.31
CA ARG A 15 -4.70 -30.27 8.31
C ARG A 15 -5.25 -30.03 9.72
N GLY A 16 -6.37 -30.69 10.04
CA GLY A 16 -6.82 -30.86 11.41
C GLY A 16 -8.34 -30.99 11.60
N LEU A 17 -8.90 -32.16 11.29
CA LEU A 17 -9.80 -32.96 12.15
C LEU A 17 -10.49 -34.04 11.31
N ALA A 18 -10.35 -35.30 11.71
CA ALA A 18 -11.15 -36.41 11.21
C ALA A 18 -12.31 -36.71 12.18
N ALA A 19 -13.39 -37.22 11.58
CA ALA A 19 -14.53 -37.94 12.15
C ALA A 19 -15.80 -37.15 12.56
N SER A 20 -16.77 -37.17 11.61
CA SER A 20 -18.13 -37.70 11.75
C SER A 20 -19.11 -37.07 12.76
N VAL A 21 -20.12 -36.33 12.26
CA VAL A 21 -21.56 -36.55 12.54
C VAL A 21 -22.38 -36.07 11.33
N VAL A 22 -23.18 -36.97 10.76
CA VAL A 22 -24.26 -36.64 9.82
C VAL A 22 -25.42 -36.08 10.65
N ALA A 23 -25.72 -34.80 10.49
CA ALA A 23 -26.97 -34.20 10.96
C ALA A 23 -27.49 -33.25 9.88
N ALA A 24 -28.59 -33.65 9.25
CA ALA A 24 -29.33 -32.85 8.30
C ALA A 24 -29.95 -31.65 9.02
N PHE A 25 -29.44 -30.46 8.74
CA PHE A 25 -30.15 -29.20 8.96
C PHE A 25 -30.29 -28.52 7.61
N ALA A 26 -31.52 -28.52 7.09
CA ALA A 26 -31.94 -27.62 6.04
C ALA A 26 -32.01 -26.21 6.63
N ALA A 27 -30.86 -25.54 6.72
CA ALA A 27 -30.79 -24.12 6.94
C ALA A 27 -30.91 -23.44 5.57
N THR A 28 -31.99 -22.69 5.38
CA THR A 28 -32.10 -21.69 4.32
C THR A 28 -30.92 -20.72 4.45
N ALA A 29 -29.86 -20.96 3.69
CA ALA A 29 -28.81 -20.00 3.46
C ALA A 29 -29.42 -18.88 2.61
N ALA A 30 -29.98 -17.86 3.27
CA ALA A 30 -29.97 -16.53 2.71
C ALA A 30 -28.49 -16.16 2.60
N GLY A 31 -27.87 -16.51 1.47
CA GLY A 31 -26.60 -15.97 1.04
C GLY A 31 -26.82 -14.48 0.84
N GLY A 32 -26.70 -13.71 1.91
CA GLY A 32 -26.41 -12.30 1.80
C GLY A 32 -25.09 -12.25 1.05
N THR A 33 -25.14 -11.89 -0.23
CA THR A 33 -24.00 -11.32 -0.91
C THR A 33 -23.46 -10.26 0.04
N ALA A 34 -22.25 -10.47 0.56
CA ALA A 34 -21.56 -9.43 1.30
C ALA A 34 -21.50 -8.25 0.33
N LEU A 35 -22.31 -7.22 0.60
CA LEU A 35 -22.29 -6.02 -0.23
C LEU A 35 -20.87 -5.49 -0.14
N ALA A 36 -20.24 -5.31 -1.30
CA ALA A 36 -18.92 -4.73 -1.38
C ALA A 36 -18.89 -3.40 -0.62
N ILE A 37 -17.82 -3.12 0.13
CA ILE A 37 -17.78 -1.89 0.90
C ILE A 37 -17.79 -0.69 -0.06
N GLU A 38 -18.67 0.26 0.17
CA GLU A 38 -18.71 1.52 -0.56
C GLU A 38 -18.29 2.67 0.35
N THR A 39 -17.72 3.73 -0.25
CA THR A 39 -17.39 4.97 0.44
C THR A 39 -17.84 6.18 -0.35
N LYS A 40 -18.23 7.21 0.38
CA LYS A 40 -18.54 8.54 -0.16
C LYS A 40 -17.30 9.31 -0.61
N ALA A 41 -16.11 8.92 -0.15
CA ALA A 41 -14.86 9.57 -0.55
C ALA A 41 -14.71 9.47 -2.07
N ARG A 42 -14.20 10.54 -2.71
CA ARG A 42 -13.91 10.50 -4.15
C ARG A 42 -12.75 9.55 -4.39
N GLU A 43 -11.67 9.75 -3.64
CA GLU A 43 -10.47 8.92 -3.67
C GLU A 43 -10.28 8.20 -2.34
N ALA A 44 -9.96 6.91 -2.38
CA ALA A 44 -9.66 6.12 -1.20
C ALA A 44 -8.69 4.97 -1.48
N LEU A 45 -7.85 4.65 -0.50
CA LEU A 45 -6.98 3.47 -0.52
C LEU A 45 -6.77 2.94 0.89
N LEU A 46 -7.07 1.65 1.10
CA LEU A 46 -6.80 0.93 2.34
C LEU A 46 -5.74 -0.14 2.09
N MET A 47 -4.65 -0.08 2.84
CA MET A 47 -3.48 -0.95 2.67
C MET A 47 -3.04 -1.55 4.00
N ASP A 48 -2.64 -2.83 3.96
CA ASP A 48 -1.92 -3.46 5.06
C ASP A 48 -0.47 -2.98 5.09
N PHE A 49 0.01 -2.52 6.25
CA PHE A 49 1.33 -1.95 6.37
C PHE A 49 2.45 -2.94 6.09
N ASP A 50 2.33 -4.17 6.59
CA ASP A 50 3.40 -5.17 6.52
C ASP A 50 3.46 -5.83 5.14
N THR A 51 2.31 -6.24 4.61
CA THR A 51 2.23 -6.99 3.34
C THR A 51 2.10 -6.09 2.11
N GLU A 52 1.81 -4.80 2.29
CA GLU A 52 1.46 -3.84 1.23
C GLU A 52 0.21 -4.22 0.43
N THR A 53 -0.58 -5.17 0.94
CA THR A 53 -1.81 -5.59 0.29
C THR A 53 -2.83 -4.45 0.32
N VAL A 54 -3.21 -3.99 -0.87
CA VAL A 54 -4.33 -3.07 -1.03
C VAL A 54 -5.64 -3.85 -0.94
N MET A 55 -6.35 -3.64 0.16
CA MET A 55 -7.63 -4.28 0.48
C MET A 55 -8.81 -3.51 -0.10
N PHE A 56 -8.64 -2.23 -0.41
CA PHE A 56 -9.66 -1.39 -1.05
C PHE A 56 -8.98 -0.25 -1.80
N ALA A 57 -9.45 0.02 -3.02
CA ALA A 57 -9.00 1.15 -3.82
C ALA A 57 -10.18 1.76 -4.59
N LYS A 58 -10.30 3.08 -4.53
CA LYS A 58 -11.23 3.88 -5.32
C LYS A 58 -10.48 5.09 -5.84
N ASP A 59 -10.30 5.18 -7.16
CA ASP A 59 -9.55 6.26 -7.81
C ASP A 59 -8.18 6.53 -7.16
N ALA A 60 -7.53 5.46 -6.67
CA ALA A 60 -6.37 5.57 -5.80
C ALA A 60 -5.12 6.17 -6.48
N ASP A 61 -5.07 6.09 -7.80
CA ASP A 61 -3.99 6.60 -8.67
C ASP A 61 -4.37 7.90 -9.39
N VAL A 62 -5.56 8.46 -9.10
CA VAL A 62 -5.98 9.76 -9.63
C VAL A 62 -5.24 10.88 -8.92
N GLN A 63 -4.68 11.81 -9.70
CA GLN A 63 -4.02 13.00 -9.18
C GLN A 63 -5.08 13.92 -8.55
N MET A 64 -4.90 14.23 -7.27
CA MET A 64 -5.82 15.04 -6.47
C MET A 64 -5.07 16.13 -5.71
N PRO A 65 -5.71 17.29 -5.45
CA PRO A 65 -5.15 18.28 -4.54
C PRO A 65 -5.09 17.70 -3.11
N PRO A 66 -3.89 17.53 -2.51
CA PRO A 66 -3.73 16.85 -1.23
C PRO A 66 -4.13 17.71 -0.03
N SER A 67 -4.30 19.02 -0.23
CA SER A 67 -4.43 19.98 0.87
C SER A 67 -3.31 19.77 1.90
N SER A 68 -3.59 19.94 3.19
CA SER A 68 -2.59 19.75 4.26
C SER A 68 -2.03 18.34 4.42
N MET A 69 -2.49 17.32 3.67
CA MET A 69 -1.84 16.00 3.68
C MET A 69 -0.43 16.07 3.06
N SER A 70 -0.18 17.04 2.17
CA SER A 70 1.16 17.32 1.59
C SER A 70 2.23 17.62 2.65
N LYS A 71 1.82 18.12 3.84
CA LYS A 71 2.75 18.38 4.96
C LYS A 71 3.45 17.12 5.46
N LEU A 72 2.91 15.92 5.17
CA LEU A 72 3.62 14.66 5.40
C LEU A 72 4.97 14.63 4.68
N MET A 73 5.04 15.18 3.47
CA MET A 73 6.28 15.23 2.70
C MET A 73 7.25 16.26 3.30
N THR A 74 6.73 17.41 3.77
CA THR A 74 7.52 18.40 4.51
C THR A 74 8.17 17.77 5.74
N THR A 75 7.41 17.05 6.55
CA THR A 75 7.95 16.35 7.73
C THR A 75 8.88 15.21 7.34
N TYR A 76 8.60 14.47 6.27
CA TYR A 76 9.48 13.40 5.78
C TYR A 76 10.88 13.92 5.44
N VAL A 77 10.97 15.04 4.69
CA VAL A 77 12.25 15.70 4.37
C VAL A 77 12.98 16.12 5.64
N VAL A 78 12.28 16.74 6.60
CA VAL A 78 12.90 17.21 7.86
C VAL A 78 13.39 16.03 8.70
N PHE A 79 12.60 14.95 8.81
CA PHE A 79 12.99 13.75 9.53
C PHE A 79 14.20 13.06 8.89
N ASP A 80 14.28 13.01 7.56
CA ASP A 80 15.45 12.50 6.85
C ASP A 80 16.71 13.33 7.19
N MET A 81 16.58 14.66 7.22
CA MET A 81 17.68 15.55 7.60
C MET A 81 18.09 15.40 9.07
N LEU A 82 17.15 15.20 9.98
CA LEU A 82 17.40 14.90 11.40
C LEU A 82 18.15 13.56 11.54
N LYS A 83 17.67 12.51 10.87
CA LYS A 83 18.29 11.17 10.87
C LYS A 83 19.72 11.20 10.32
N GLN A 84 19.98 12.05 9.32
CA GLN A 84 21.32 12.27 8.75
C GLN A 84 22.21 13.20 9.60
N GLY A 85 21.70 13.76 10.70
CA GLY A 85 22.42 14.71 11.56
C GLY A 85 22.68 16.07 10.92
N LYS A 86 21.96 16.41 9.84
CA LYS A 86 22.03 17.73 9.16
C LYS A 86 21.23 18.80 9.89
N LEU A 87 20.22 18.38 10.64
CA LEU A 87 19.43 19.21 11.54
C LEU A 87 19.43 18.58 12.94
N LYS A 88 19.07 19.39 13.93
CA LYS A 88 18.80 18.98 15.30
C LYS A 88 17.48 19.59 15.78
N MET A 89 16.83 18.92 16.72
CA MET A 89 15.55 19.37 17.30
C MET A 89 15.65 20.76 17.94
N ASP A 90 16.81 21.11 18.50
CA ASP A 90 17.09 22.40 19.16
C ASP A 90 17.66 23.46 18.21
N ASP A 91 17.77 23.18 16.90
CA ASP A 91 18.15 24.19 15.93
C ASP A 91 17.13 25.34 15.92
N ILE A 92 17.65 26.57 15.86
CA ILE A 92 16.84 27.79 15.94
C ILE A 92 16.54 28.32 14.54
N PHE A 93 15.26 28.47 14.24
CA PHE A 93 14.75 28.92 12.96
C PHE A 93 14.19 30.34 13.09
N SER A 94 14.50 31.19 12.11
CA SER A 94 14.00 32.56 12.08
C SER A 94 12.67 32.64 11.36
N VAL A 95 11.68 33.29 11.97
CA VAL A 95 10.34 33.47 11.40
C VAL A 95 10.34 34.69 10.47
N SER A 96 10.18 34.49 9.17
CA SER A 96 10.11 35.59 8.21
C SER A 96 8.73 36.27 8.20
N GLU A 97 8.70 37.53 7.75
CA GLU A 97 7.43 38.23 7.48
C GLU A 97 6.60 37.51 6.39
N ASN A 98 7.27 36.84 5.44
CA ASN A 98 6.60 36.05 4.40
C ASN A 98 5.85 34.85 5.01
N ALA A 99 6.48 34.11 5.91
CA ALA A 99 5.85 32.99 6.61
C ALA A 99 4.62 33.45 7.43
N TRP A 100 4.75 34.56 8.16
CA TRP A 100 3.62 35.15 8.89
C TRP A 100 2.49 35.61 7.97
N ARG A 101 2.79 36.30 6.87
CA ARG A 101 1.76 36.83 5.95
C ARG A 101 1.04 35.72 5.17
N LYS A 102 1.77 34.71 4.69
CA LYS A 102 1.21 33.64 3.82
C LYS A 102 0.69 32.43 4.58
N GLY A 103 1.27 32.12 5.74
CA GLY A 103 0.92 30.95 6.53
C GLY A 103 0.47 31.23 7.96
N GLY A 104 0.64 32.46 8.44
CA GLY A 104 0.27 32.87 9.79
C GLY A 104 -1.20 33.29 9.91
N ALA A 105 -1.56 33.92 11.02
CA ALA A 105 -2.93 34.36 11.31
C ALA A 105 -3.56 35.24 10.20
N ALA A 106 -2.75 36.05 9.52
CA ALA A 106 -3.21 36.91 8.42
C ALA A 106 -3.70 36.14 7.19
N SER A 107 -3.29 34.88 7.02
CA SER A 107 -3.67 34.03 5.89
C SER A 107 -5.09 33.48 5.96
N GLY A 108 -5.70 33.46 7.17
CA GLY A 108 -6.96 32.74 7.43
C GLY A 108 -6.84 31.21 7.41
N GLY A 109 -5.64 30.66 7.20
CA GLY A 109 -5.36 29.23 7.21
C GLY A 109 -4.99 28.66 8.59
N SER A 110 -4.60 27.38 8.63
CA SER A 110 -4.05 26.78 9.85
C SER A 110 -2.66 27.36 10.15
N THR A 111 -2.42 27.74 11.39
CA THR A 111 -1.23 28.49 11.82
C THR A 111 -0.83 28.06 13.23
N MET A 112 0.47 28.12 13.51
CA MET A 112 1.04 28.00 14.84
C MET A 112 1.08 29.36 15.58
N PHE A 113 0.61 30.42 14.95
CA PHE A 113 0.63 31.81 15.42
C PHE A 113 2.05 32.33 15.66
N LEU A 114 2.99 31.98 14.77
CA LEU A 114 4.37 32.45 14.86
C LEU A 114 4.45 33.97 14.67
N GLU A 115 5.19 34.64 15.55
CA GLU A 115 5.41 36.09 15.47
C GLU A 115 6.50 36.42 14.44
N PRO A 116 6.31 37.41 13.55
CA PRO A 116 7.33 37.76 12.56
C PRO A 116 8.60 38.28 13.25
N ASN A 117 9.77 37.90 12.74
CA ASN A 117 11.11 38.18 13.29
C ASN A 117 11.42 37.51 14.65
N SER A 118 10.56 36.60 15.11
CA SER A 118 10.85 35.75 16.26
C SER A 118 11.76 34.57 15.88
N GLN A 119 12.17 33.82 16.91
CA GLN A 119 12.94 32.59 16.80
C GLN A 119 12.16 31.45 17.43
N VAL A 120 12.22 30.27 16.82
CA VAL A 120 11.50 29.07 17.24
C VAL A 120 12.37 27.84 16.99
N THR A 121 12.31 26.85 17.86
CA THR A 121 13.07 25.61 17.69
C THR A 121 12.45 24.73 16.60
N LEU A 122 13.25 23.85 15.98
CA LEU A 122 12.73 22.87 15.03
C LEU A 122 11.73 21.92 15.66
N GLU A 123 11.93 21.52 16.93
CA GLU A 123 10.99 20.70 17.68
C GLU A 123 9.61 21.36 17.78
N GLU A 124 9.56 22.63 18.16
CA GLU A 124 8.32 23.42 18.23
C GLU A 124 7.64 23.50 16.86
N LEU A 125 8.41 23.78 15.80
CA LEU A 125 7.91 23.82 14.43
C LEU A 125 7.29 22.48 14.01
N LEU A 126 7.95 21.36 14.29
CA LEU A 126 7.44 20.03 13.96
C LEU A 126 6.11 19.74 14.67
N HIS A 127 5.99 20.09 15.96
CA HIS A 127 4.72 19.97 16.69
C HIS A 127 3.63 20.84 16.06
N GLY A 128 3.95 22.08 15.67
CA GLY A 128 3.02 22.97 14.96
C GLY A 128 2.57 22.43 13.59
N ILE A 129 3.48 21.86 12.82
CA ILE A 129 3.18 21.25 11.50
C ILE A 129 2.29 20.02 11.66
N ILE A 130 2.66 19.12 12.58
CA ILE A 130 2.02 17.80 12.70
C ILE A 130 0.66 17.90 13.37
N ILE A 131 0.58 18.57 14.52
CA ILE A 131 -0.61 18.59 15.38
C ILE A 131 -1.59 19.66 14.90
N GLN A 132 -1.09 20.88 14.68
CA GLN A 132 -1.92 22.05 14.39
C GLN A 132 -2.08 22.30 12.88
N SER A 133 -1.26 21.64 12.05
CA SER A 133 -1.22 21.84 10.61
C SER A 133 -0.77 23.25 10.20
N GLY A 134 0.11 23.88 10.98
CA GLY A 134 0.58 25.25 10.76
C GLY A 134 1.25 25.45 9.40
N ASN A 135 0.71 26.35 8.58
CA ASN A 135 1.27 26.73 7.28
C ASN A 135 2.51 27.61 7.48
N ASP A 136 2.46 28.56 8.41
CA ASP A 136 3.59 29.37 8.85
C ASP A 136 4.80 28.51 9.23
N ALA A 137 4.59 27.49 10.07
CA ALA A 137 5.65 26.59 10.48
C ALA A 137 6.30 25.84 9.29
N CYS A 138 5.49 25.38 8.32
CA CYS A 138 6.02 24.76 7.09
C CYS A 138 6.87 25.73 6.27
N ILE A 139 6.42 26.99 6.10
CA ILE A 139 7.14 28.00 5.34
C ILE A 139 8.44 28.38 6.05
N VAL A 140 8.42 28.53 7.39
CA VAL A 140 9.62 28.78 8.19
C VAL A 140 10.64 27.67 8.01
N VAL A 141 10.23 26.40 8.12
CA VAL A 141 11.10 25.25 7.86
C VAL A 141 11.69 25.32 6.45
N ALA A 142 10.84 25.53 5.45
CA ALA A 142 11.27 25.55 4.05
C ALA A 142 12.29 26.65 3.74
N GLU A 143 12.06 27.86 4.25
CA GLU A 143 12.96 29.01 4.07
C GLU A 143 14.30 28.84 4.78
N ASN A 144 14.31 28.34 6.01
CA ASN A 144 15.56 28.15 6.76
C ASN A 144 16.38 26.95 6.22
N VAL A 145 15.72 25.90 5.72
CA VAL A 145 16.39 24.71 5.18
C VAL A 145 16.91 24.93 3.76
N SER A 146 16.14 25.59 2.90
CA SER A 146 16.44 25.67 1.45
C SER A 146 16.57 27.11 0.92
N GLY A 147 16.52 28.11 1.79
CA GLY A 147 16.56 29.54 1.43
C GLY A 147 15.25 30.07 0.84
N SER A 148 14.35 29.22 0.35
CA SER A 148 13.02 29.60 -0.13
C SER A 148 12.07 28.38 -0.17
N GLU A 149 10.77 28.64 -0.12
CA GLU A 149 9.75 27.59 -0.26
C GLU A 149 9.81 26.87 -1.62
N ALA A 150 10.13 27.59 -2.70
CA ALA A 150 10.26 26.98 -4.02
C ALA A 150 11.45 26.02 -4.11
N ALA A 151 12.60 26.38 -3.51
CA ALA A 151 13.75 25.49 -3.43
C ALA A 151 13.47 24.26 -2.55
N PHE A 152 12.70 24.44 -1.48
CA PHE A 152 12.25 23.32 -0.63
C PHE A 152 11.28 22.40 -1.38
N ALA A 153 10.37 22.92 -2.19
CA ALA A 153 9.49 22.11 -3.03
C ALA A 153 10.28 21.23 -4.03
N GLN A 154 11.36 21.75 -4.61
CA GLN A 154 12.27 20.94 -5.42
C GLN A 154 12.96 19.83 -4.61
N LEU A 155 13.30 20.10 -3.34
CA LEU A 155 13.82 19.08 -2.43
C LEU A 155 12.76 18.01 -2.14
N MET A 156 11.51 18.41 -1.88
CA MET A 156 10.39 17.49 -1.71
C MET A 156 10.22 16.59 -2.94
N ASN A 157 10.26 17.12 -4.16
CA ASN A 157 10.14 16.32 -5.39
C ASN A 157 11.30 15.32 -5.55
N ARG A 158 12.54 15.73 -5.24
CA ARG A 158 13.69 14.80 -5.28
C ARG A 158 13.57 13.67 -4.26
N GLU A 159 13.08 13.97 -3.05
CA GLU A 159 12.86 12.92 -2.05
C GLU A 159 11.66 12.04 -2.43
N ALA A 160 10.62 12.61 -3.02
CA ALA A 160 9.45 11.89 -3.53
C ALA A 160 9.83 10.85 -4.58
N GLU A 161 10.70 11.20 -5.54
CA GLU A 161 11.24 10.27 -6.53
C GLU A 161 12.01 9.11 -5.88
N LYS A 162 12.86 9.38 -4.88
CA LYS A 162 13.66 8.35 -4.21
C LYS A 162 12.81 7.33 -3.46
N ILE A 163 11.67 7.75 -2.92
CA ILE A 163 10.77 6.88 -2.15
C ILE A 163 9.60 6.34 -2.98
N GLY A 164 9.58 6.63 -4.29
CA GLY A 164 8.65 6.03 -5.25
C GLY A 164 7.29 6.71 -5.35
N LEU A 165 7.15 7.99 -5.00
CA LEU A 165 5.91 8.75 -5.18
C LEU A 165 5.76 9.22 -6.63
N THR A 166 5.31 8.32 -7.50
CA THR A 166 5.29 8.54 -8.96
C THR A 166 4.09 9.38 -9.45
N GLY A 167 3.06 9.53 -8.62
CA GLY A 167 1.85 10.31 -8.90
C GLY A 167 1.80 11.64 -8.16
N SER A 168 2.93 12.16 -7.67
CA SER A 168 3.00 13.35 -6.83
C SER A 168 3.89 14.45 -7.42
N ASN A 169 3.48 15.69 -7.24
CA ASN A 169 4.30 16.87 -7.51
C ASN A 169 4.01 17.96 -6.48
N PHE A 170 5.08 18.51 -5.91
CA PHE A 170 5.04 19.55 -4.88
C PHE A 170 5.54 20.87 -5.44
N THR A 171 4.76 21.92 -5.19
CA THR A 171 5.12 23.30 -5.58
C THR A 171 5.26 24.25 -4.38
N ASN A 172 4.94 23.78 -3.18
CA ASN A 172 5.04 24.50 -1.91
C ASN A 172 5.13 23.50 -0.75
N ALA A 173 5.42 23.98 0.47
CA ALA A 173 5.64 23.13 1.64
C ALA A 173 4.35 22.84 2.45
N THR A 174 3.22 23.41 2.04
CA THR A 174 2.01 23.48 2.86
C THR A 174 0.86 22.63 2.31
N GLY A 175 0.85 22.37 1.00
CA GLY A 175 -0.30 21.84 0.29
C GLY A 175 -1.42 22.87 0.06
N LEU A 176 -1.13 24.16 0.21
CA LEU A 176 -2.04 25.20 -0.26
C LEU A 176 -2.25 25.07 -1.78
N PRO A 177 -3.46 25.37 -2.30
CA PRO A 177 -3.75 25.25 -3.72
C PRO A 177 -2.76 26.05 -4.57
N ALA A 178 -2.11 25.36 -5.49
CA ALA A 178 -1.20 25.93 -6.46
C ALA A 178 -1.28 25.10 -7.75
N PRO A 179 -1.05 25.71 -8.93
CA PRO A 179 -0.91 24.96 -10.16
C PRO A 179 0.11 23.85 -10.00
N ASP A 180 -0.16 22.69 -10.62
CA ASP A 180 0.74 21.53 -10.62
C ASP A 180 1.01 20.92 -9.23
N HIS A 181 0.28 21.31 -8.17
CA HIS A 181 0.42 20.68 -6.85
C HIS A 181 -0.59 19.54 -6.68
N TYR A 182 -0.12 18.29 -6.72
CA TYR A 182 -0.98 17.11 -6.63
C TYR A 182 -0.27 15.93 -5.96
N MET A 183 -1.06 14.98 -5.46
CA MET A 183 -0.63 13.65 -5.03
C MET A 183 -1.70 12.63 -5.40
N THR A 184 -1.42 11.33 -5.25
CA THR A 184 -2.43 10.26 -5.33
C THR A 184 -2.70 9.67 -3.95
N ALA A 185 -3.81 8.93 -3.78
CA ALA A 185 -4.08 8.23 -2.53
C ALA A 185 -3.03 7.14 -2.27
N ARG A 186 -2.55 6.48 -3.33
CA ARG A 186 -1.46 5.50 -3.25
C ARG A 186 -0.16 6.11 -2.78
N ASP A 187 0.24 7.25 -3.33
CA ASP A 187 1.46 7.94 -2.91
C ASP A 187 1.38 8.43 -1.45
N LEU A 188 0.23 8.90 -1.01
CA LEU A 188 0.03 9.26 0.40
C LEU A 188 0.14 8.04 1.33
N ALA A 189 -0.34 6.86 0.92
CA ALA A 189 -0.21 5.64 1.70
C ALA A 189 1.24 5.15 1.74
N THR A 190 1.95 5.21 0.60
CA THR A 190 3.39 4.94 0.52
C THR A 190 4.15 5.89 1.44
N LEU A 191 3.88 7.20 1.37
CA LEU A 191 4.53 8.20 2.21
C LEU A 191 4.26 7.95 3.70
N ALA A 192 3.03 7.63 4.09
CA ALA A 192 2.70 7.27 5.47
C ALA A 192 3.49 6.04 5.94
N LYS A 193 3.57 4.99 5.10
CA LYS A 193 4.36 3.80 5.39
C LYS A 193 5.84 4.16 5.57
N ARG A 194 6.41 4.96 4.68
CA ARG A 194 7.81 5.40 4.75
C ARG A 194 8.09 6.23 6.01
N ILE A 195 7.19 7.13 6.41
CA ILE A 195 7.33 7.88 7.67
C ILE A 195 7.43 6.92 8.87
N ILE A 196 6.55 5.92 8.95
CA ILE A 196 6.49 4.96 10.06
C ILE A 196 7.73 4.06 10.09
N LEU A 197 8.21 3.61 8.92
CA LEU A 197 9.37 2.72 8.80
C LEU A 197 10.70 3.43 8.97
N ASP A 198 10.86 4.58 8.32
CA ASP A 198 12.14 5.26 8.24
C ASP A 198 12.41 6.12 9.49
N PHE A 199 11.35 6.58 10.16
CA PHE A 199 11.43 7.53 11.29
C PHE A 199 10.55 7.15 12.50
N PRO A 200 10.62 5.89 12.99
CA PRO A 200 9.82 5.47 14.14
C PRO A 200 10.09 6.32 15.40
N GLU A 201 11.26 6.94 15.51
CA GLU A 201 11.66 7.83 16.62
C GLU A 201 10.92 9.17 16.65
N TYR A 202 10.33 9.60 15.54
CA TYR A 202 9.58 10.86 15.43
C TYR A 202 8.07 10.65 15.20
N TYR A 203 7.65 9.40 14.99
CA TYR A 203 6.28 9.08 14.63
C TYR A 203 5.29 9.33 15.78
N ASP A 204 5.74 9.28 17.04
CA ASP A 204 4.90 9.50 18.21
C ASP A 204 4.24 10.90 18.22
N ILE A 205 4.86 11.89 17.58
CA ILE A 205 4.32 13.26 17.46
C ILE A 205 2.93 13.25 16.78
N TYR A 206 2.69 12.36 15.82
CA TYR A 206 1.38 12.24 15.14
C TYR A 206 0.26 11.76 16.06
N SER A 207 0.60 11.06 17.14
CA SER A 207 -0.35 10.52 18.12
C SER A 207 -0.69 11.50 19.25
N LYS A 208 0.05 12.61 19.38
CA LYS A 208 -0.21 13.63 20.40
C LYS A 208 -1.55 14.32 20.13
N THR A 209 -2.42 14.37 21.12
CA THR A 209 -3.78 14.92 21.00
C THR A 209 -3.84 16.43 21.12
N GLU A 210 -2.80 17.07 21.64
CA GLU A 210 -2.69 18.52 21.76
C GLU A 210 -1.23 18.96 21.91
N TYR A 211 -0.99 20.24 21.70
CA TYR A 211 0.29 20.88 21.96
C TYR A 211 0.10 22.34 22.35
N THR A 212 0.89 22.80 23.31
CA THR A 212 0.88 24.18 23.80
C THR A 212 2.12 24.92 23.32
N TYR A 213 1.90 25.99 22.57
CA TYR A 213 2.95 26.91 22.13
C TYR A 213 2.56 28.35 22.47
N ASN A 214 3.50 29.14 22.97
CA ASN A 214 3.29 30.54 23.37
C ASN A 214 2.04 30.75 24.26
N GLY A 215 1.79 29.82 25.20
CA GLY A 215 0.62 29.85 26.09
C GLY A 215 -0.72 29.49 25.44
N ILE A 216 -0.72 29.07 24.17
CA ILE A 216 -1.92 28.68 23.41
C ILE A 216 -1.90 27.17 23.18
N THR A 217 -2.83 26.45 23.82
CA THR A 217 -3.06 25.02 23.57
C THR A 217 -3.93 24.85 22.33
N GLN A 218 -3.50 23.99 21.41
CA GLN A 218 -4.29 23.59 20.25
C GLN A 218 -4.36 22.07 20.16
N HIS A 219 -5.53 21.57 19.77
CA HIS A 219 -5.79 20.14 19.63
C HIS A 219 -5.40 19.62 18.25
N ASN A 220 -5.05 18.33 18.21
CA ASN A 220 -4.79 17.63 16.97
C ASN A 220 -6.06 17.59 16.11
N ARG A 221 -5.89 17.84 14.81
CA ARG A 221 -7.02 17.87 13.86
C ARG A 221 -7.49 16.48 13.43
N ASN A 222 -6.74 15.42 13.74
CA ASN A 222 -7.11 14.05 13.40
C ASN A 222 -8.24 13.55 14.32
N PRO A 223 -9.47 13.37 13.81
CA PRO A 223 -10.59 12.96 14.65
C PRO A 223 -10.42 11.55 15.23
N LEU A 224 -9.61 10.70 14.59
CA LEU A 224 -9.47 9.30 14.98
C LEU A 224 -8.70 9.11 16.30
N LEU A 225 -7.86 10.07 16.68
CA LEU A 225 -7.13 10.03 17.96
C LEU A 225 -8.06 10.11 19.18
N TYR A 226 -9.29 10.57 18.98
CA TYR A 226 -10.32 10.69 20.02
C TYR A 226 -11.34 9.55 19.96
N MET A 227 -11.12 8.55 19.12
CA MET A 227 -12.00 7.40 18.91
C MET A 227 -11.32 6.11 19.41
N PRO A 228 -12.08 5.12 19.90
CA PRO A 228 -11.54 3.86 20.40
C PRO A 228 -11.20 2.91 19.24
N ILE A 229 -10.34 3.33 18.31
CA ILE A 229 -10.00 2.56 17.10
C ILE A 229 -8.50 2.32 16.92
N ASP A 230 -7.71 2.61 17.95
CA ASP A 230 -6.25 2.43 18.00
C ASP A 230 -5.51 3.16 16.88
N ALA A 231 -6.01 4.36 16.54
CA ALA A 231 -5.37 5.25 15.57
C ALA A 231 -4.19 6.00 16.21
N ASP A 232 -3.09 6.12 15.47
CA ASP A 232 -1.86 6.78 15.91
C ASP A 232 -1.31 7.81 14.92
N GLY A 233 -2.08 8.12 13.88
CA GLY A 233 -1.71 9.12 12.88
C GLY A 233 -2.70 9.21 11.72
N LEU A 234 -2.40 9.97 10.67
CA LEU A 234 -1.28 10.90 10.57
C LEU A 234 -1.75 12.32 10.31
N LYS A 235 -2.47 12.56 9.20
CA LYS A 235 -2.68 13.94 8.74
C LYS A 235 -4.02 14.14 8.03
N THR A 236 -4.76 15.13 8.51
CA THR A 236 -5.95 15.65 7.81
C THR A 236 -5.58 16.67 6.74
N GLY A 237 -6.42 16.73 5.70
CA GLY A 237 -6.43 17.76 4.66
C GLY A 237 -7.83 18.36 4.50
N HIS A 238 -7.89 19.65 4.16
CA HIS A 238 -9.11 20.30 3.69
C HIS A 238 -8.79 21.56 2.89
N THR A 239 -9.42 21.67 1.72
CA THR A 239 -9.62 22.90 0.94
C THR A 239 -10.96 22.79 0.23
N GLU A 240 -11.55 23.90 -0.22
CA GLU A 240 -12.84 23.87 -0.93
C GLU A 240 -12.80 22.97 -2.18
N VAL A 241 -11.67 22.93 -2.89
CA VAL A 241 -11.50 22.14 -4.12
C VAL A 241 -11.26 20.65 -3.80
N ALA A 242 -10.47 20.36 -2.77
CA ALA A 242 -10.14 18.98 -2.40
C ALA A 242 -11.23 18.26 -1.61
N GLY A 243 -12.14 19.00 -0.97
CA GLY A 243 -13.01 18.46 0.07
C GLY A 243 -12.22 18.10 1.33
N TYR A 244 -12.79 17.22 2.15
CA TYR A 244 -12.18 16.75 3.38
C TYR A 244 -11.45 15.43 3.16
N GLY A 245 -10.16 15.39 3.54
CA GLY A 245 -9.31 14.20 3.42
C GLY A 245 -8.55 13.86 4.70
N LEU A 246 -8.07 12.62 4.77
CA LEU A 246 -7.31 12.07 5.88
C LEU A 246 -6.40 10.92 5.40
N THR A 247 -5.11 11.04 5.70
CA THR A 247 -4.17 9.92 5.74
C THR A 247 -4.09 9.44 7.19
N ALA A 248 -4.60 8.24 7.44
CA ALA A 248 -4.72 7.62 8.75
C ALA A 248 -3.86 6.36 8.86
N SER A 249 -3.50 6.06 10.10
CA SER A 249 -2.89 4.80 10.50
C SER A 249 -3.52 4.34 11.80
N ALA A 250 -3.77 3.04 11.90
CA ALA A 250 -4.21 2.38 13.11
C ALA A 250 -3.49 1.05 13.29
N LYS A 251 -3.16 0.70 14.54
CA LYS A 251 -2.47 -0.55 14.89
C LYS A 251 -3.27 -1.31 15.95
N ARG A 252 -3.77 -2.50 15.60
CA ARG A 252 -4.48 -3.41 16.53
C ARG A 252 -3.63 -4.65 16.77
N ALA A 253 -3.26 -4.88 18.03
CA ALA A 253 -2.22 -5.84 18.39
C ALA A 253 -0.96 -5.57 17.55
N GLU A 254 -0.46 -6.52 16.77
CA GLU A 254 0.70 -6.31 15.91
C GLU A 254 0.39 -5.87 14.48
N ARG A 255 -0.88 -5.88 14.07
CA ARG A 255 -1.27 -5.56 12.68
C ARG A 255 -1.55 -4.07 12.53
N ARG A 256 -0.96 -3.45 11.51
CA ARG A 256 -1.16 -2.05 11.18
C ARG A 256 -1.82 -1.88 9.81
N LEU A 257 -2.80 -0.99 9.74
CA LEU A 257 -3.43 -0.55 8.50
C LEU A 257 -3.16 0.92 8.24
N ILE A 258 -2.99 1.26 6.97
CA ILE A 258 -2.91 2.63 6.46
C ILE A 258 -4.12 2.88 5.58
N LEU A 259 -4.82 3.99 5.82
CA LEU A 259 -5.97 4.41 5.04
C LEU A 259 -5.76 5.84 4.55
N VAL A 260 -6.03 6.07 3.27
CA VAL A 260 -6.14 7.42 2.70
C VAL A 260 -7.56 7.59 2.18
N VAL A 261 -8.19 8.72 2.53
CA VAL A 261 -9.45 9.17 1.93
C VAL A 261 -9.37 10.65 1.57
N ASN A 262 -10.06 11.06 0.51
CA ASN A 262 -10.19 12.46 0.12
C ASN A 262 -11.53 12.75 -0.58
N GLY A 263 -11.88 14.03 -0.71
CA GLY A 263 -13.10 14.43 -1.43
C GLY A 263 -14.41 14.24 -0.67
N LEU A 264 -14.39 14.18 0.66
CA LEU A 264 -15.61 14.12 1.48
C LEU A 264 -16.20 15.52 1.70
N ASP A 265 -17.49 15.62 2.06
CA ASP A 265 -18.19 16.90 2.14
C ASP A 265 -18.14 17.55 3.52
N SER A 266 -17.72 16.83 4.57
CA SER A 266 -17.64 17.38 5.92
C SER A 266 -16.60 16.72 6.81
N THR A 267 -16.25 17.41 7.91
CA THR A 267 -15.41 16.84 8.98
C THR A 267 -16.04 15.60 9.63
N LYS A 268 -17.38 15.57 9.74
CA LYS A 268 -18.13 14.45 10.28
C LYS A 268 -18.04 13.24 9.37
N GLU A 269 -18.27 13.42 8.07
CA GLU A 269 -18.14 12.33 7.09
C GLU A 269 -16.71 11.80 7.02
N ARG A 270 -15.71 12.69 7.02
CA ARG A 270 -14.29 12.29 7.13
C ARG A 270 -14.04 11.35 8.31
N ALA A 271 -14.58 11.66 9.48
CA ALA A 271 -14.39 10.81 10.65
C ALA A 271 -15.12 9.46 10.50
N GLN A 272 -16.38 9.47 10.06
CA GLN A 272 -17.22 8.27 9.94
C GLN A 272 -16.74 7.30 8.86
N GLU A 273 -16.43 7.79 7.66
CA GLU A 273 -15.97 6.96 6.53
C GLU A 273 -14.61 6.34 6.83
N THR A 274 -13.69 7.10 7.42
CA THR A 274 -12.36 6.60 7.78
C THR A 274 -12.45 5.50 8.85
N GLN A 275 -13.27 5.71 9.88
CA GLN A 275 -13.53 4.69 10.90
C GLN A 275 -14.12 3.42 10.29
N GLN A 276 -15.14 3.56 9.44
CA GLN A 276 -15.83 2.43 8.83
C GLN A 276 -14.89 1.57 7.97
N LEU A 277 -14.05 2.20 7.14
CA LEU A 277 -13.09 1.50 6.27
C LEU A 277 -12.00 0.80 7.07
N LEU A 278 -11.45 1.43 8.12
CA LEU A 278 -10.48 0.79 9.01
C LEU A 278 -11.09 -0.40 9.75
N ASP A 279 -12.27 -0.24 10.35
CA ASP A 279 -12.97 -1.31 11.05
C ASP A 279 -13.29 -2.49 10.14
N TRP A 280 -13.69 -2.20 8.90
CA TRP A 280 -13.89 -3.22 7.88
C TRP A 280 -12.58 -3.95 7.54
N GLY A 281 -11.48 -3.24 7.29
CA GLY A 281 -10.18 -3.86 6.96
C GLY A 281 -9.67 -4.80 8.06
N PHE A 282 -9.80 -4.39 9.33
CA PHE A 282 -9.42 -5.25 10.46
C PHE A 282 -10.33 -6.46 10.63
N ARG A 283 -11.63 -6.30 10.37
CA ARG A 283 -12.64 -7.36 10.54
C ARG A 283 -12.62 -8.37 9.40
N THR A 284 -12.43 -7.93 8.16
CA THR A 284 -12.61 -8.76 6.97
C THR A 284 -11.33 -9.51 6.60
N PHE A 285 -10.16 -8.93 6.88
CA PHE A 285 -8.88 -9.47 6.47
C PHE A 285 -8.01 -9.88 7.66
N GLU A 286 -7.03 -10.73 7.38
CA GLU A 286 -5.94 -11.07 8.28
C GLU A 286 -4.68 -11.40 7.50
N ASN A 287 -3.53 -11.28 8.16
CA ASN A 287 -2.26 -11.65 7.56
C ASN A 287 -1.97 -13.12 7.85
N ARG A 288 -1.51 -13.85 6.84
CA ARG A 288 -1.10 -15.25 6.96
C ARG A 288 0.21 -15.49 6.25
N ASP A 289 1.03 -16.34 6.83
CA ASP A 289 2.18 -16.95 6.17
C ASP A 289 1.65 -18.01 5.20
N LEU A 290 1.87 -17.80 3.90
CA LEU A 290 1.43 -18.74 2.86
C LEU A 290 2.55 -19.70 2.44
N PHE A 291 3.77 -19.20 2.31
CA PHE A 291 4.93 -19.98 1.89
C PHE A 291 6.21 -19.48 2.56
N ASP A 292 7.08 -20.41 2.94
CA ASP A 292 8.44 -20.10 3.37
C ASP A 292 9.38 -19.98 2.16
N LYS A 293 10.46 -19.21 2.30
CA LYS A 293 11.51 -19.12 1.27
C LYS A 293 12.03 -20.51 0.89
N GLY A 294 11.98 -20.81 -0.41
CA GLY A 294 12.44 -22.08 -0.97
C GLY A 294 11.40 -23.20 -0.93
N GLU A 295 10.20 -22.95 -0.39
CA GLU A 295 9.09 -23.89 -0.47
C GLU A 295 8.63 -24.08 -1.91
N VAL A 296 8.31 -25.33 -2.27
CA VAL A 296 7.80 -25.69 -3.61
C VAL A 296 6.32 -25.36 -3.67
N VAL A 297 5.97 -24.39 -4.51
CA VAL A 297 4.60 -23.93 -4.71
C VAL A 297 3.85 -24.82 -5.69
N GLU A 298 4.49 -25.20 -6.80
CA GLU A 298 3.94 -26.01 -7.88
C GLU A 298 5.08 -26.66 -8.69
N SER A 299 4.79 -27.59 -9.61
CA SER A 299 5.78 -28.10 -10.57
C SER A 299 5.38 -27.75 -12.01
N ALA A 300 6.33 -27.25 -12.80
CA ALA A 300 6.12 -26.94 -14.21
C ALA A 300 6.66 -28.04 -15.12
N GLU A 301 5.95 -28.37 -16.19
CA GLU A 301 6.42 -29.31 -17.22
C GLU A 301 7.62 -28.73 -17.98
N VAL A 302 8.64 -29.55 -18.22
CA VAL A 302 9.86 -29.18 -18.95
C VAL A 302 9.90 -29.88 -20.30
N TRP A 303 10.30 -29.13 -21.33
CA TRP A 303 10.49 -29.63 -22.68
C TRP A 303 11.98 -29.86 -22.98
N LEU A 304 12.32 -31.06 -23.44
CA LEU A 304 13.68 -31.48 -23.82
C LEU A 304 14.73 -31.36 -22.69
N GLY A 305 14.29 -31.41 -21.42
CA GLY A 305 15.16 -31.45 -20.25
C GLY A 305 15.49 -32.87 -19.81
N GLU A 306 16.59 -33.03 -19.06
CA GLU A 306 16.92 -34.32 -18.41
C GLU A 306 15.87 -34.73 -17.37
N ALA A 307 15.11 -33.77 -16.84
CA ALA A 307 13.91 -33.97 -16.05
C ALA A 307 12.66 -33.52 -16.83
N ASP A 308 11.53 -34.23 -16.61
CA ASP A 308 10.24 -33.92 -17.23
C ASP A 308 9.51 -32.74 -16.56
N THR A 309 9.94 -32.36 -15.36
CA THR A 309 9.37 -31.26 -14.57
C THR A 309 10.45 -30.48 -13.82
N VAL A 310 10.17 -29.23 -13.49
CA VAL A 310 10.99 -28.40 -12.60
C VAL A 310 10.12 -27.87 -11.45
N PRO A 311 10.57 -27.95 -10.17
CA PRO A 311 9.89 -27.32 -9.05
C PRO A 311 9.92 -25.80 -9.19
N LEU A 312 8.76 -25.17 -9.03
CA LEU A 312 8.60 -23.72 -8.91
C LEU A 312 8.61 -23.37 -7.43
N VAL A 313 9.62 -22.61 -7.00
CA VAL A 313 9.81 -22.21 -5.60
C VAL A 313 9.69 -20.70 -5.46
N ILE A 314 9.36 -20.26 -4.25
CA ILE A 314 9.38 -18.85 -3.89
C ILE A 314 10.75 -18.43 -3.36
N ASP A 315 11.21 -17.22 -3.70
CA ASP A 315 12.54 -16.73 -3.34
C ASP A 315 12.60 -15.96 -2.00
N ARG A 316 11.44 -15.76 -1.37
CA ARG A 316 11.22 -15.04 -0.12
C ARG A 316 10.05 -15.64 0.67
N ASP A 317 10.02 -15.36 1.97
CA ASP A 317 8.84 -15.68 2.79
C ASP A 317 7.65 -14.86 2.28
N LEU A 318 6.51 -15.51 2.08
CA LEU A 318 5.30 -14.88 1.58
C LEU A 318 4.26 -14.71 2.68
N HIS A 319 4.30 -13.53 3.28
CA HIS A 319 3.28 -13.05 4.20
C HIS A 319 2.24 -12.24 3.42
N LEU A 320 1.00 -12.70 3.38
CA LEU A 320 -0.07 -12.03 2.63
C LEU A 320 -1.29 -11.74 3.48
N THR A 321 -1.90 -10.59 3.21
CA THR A 321 -3.21 -10.24 3.75
C THR A 321 -4.27 -10.89 2.87
N ILE A 322 -5.12 -11.72 3.47
CA ILE A 322 -6.19 -12.42 2.78
C ILE A 322 -7.51 -12.26 3.52
N PRO A 323 -8.67 -12.48 2.87
CA PRO A 323 -9.95 -12.50 3.57
C PRO A 323 -9.98 -13.60 4.63
N ARG A 324 -10.49 -13.30 5.83
CA ARG A 324 -10.64 -14.29 6.92
C ARG A 324 -11.56 -15.44 6.53
N GLN A 325 -12.56 -15.13 5.71
CA GLN A 325 -13.50 -16.09 5.14
C GLN A 325 -13.44 -15.94 3.61
N PRO A 326 -12.48 -16.63 2.95
CA PRO A 326 -12.37 -16.59 1.50
C PRO A 326 -13.66 -17.09 0.85
N SER A 327 -14.23 -16.31 -0.07
CA SER A 327 -15.33 -16.74 -0.92
C SER A 327 -14.81 -17.66 -2.03
N ASP A 328 -15.72 -18.28 -2.79
CA ASP A 328 -15.37 -19.04 -4.00
C ASP A 328 -14.69 -18.19 -5.10
N GLU A 329 -14.74 -16.86 -4.97
CA GLU A 329 -14.09 -15.90 -5.87
C GLU A 329 -12.62 -15.65 -5.52
N PHE A 330 -12.19 -15.97 -4.29
CA PHE A 330 -10.78 -15.87 -3.93
C PHE A 330 -9.98 -17.01 -4.57
N ARG A 331 -8.95 -16.67 -5.34
CA ARG A 331 -8.14 -17.61 -6.11
C ARG A 331 -6.66 -17.35 -5.92
N VAL A 332 -5.92 -18.44 -5.70
CA VAL A 332 -4.46 -18.47 -5.76
C VAL A 332 -4.10 -19.40 -6.92
N SER A 333 -3.42 -18.87 -7.93
CA SER A 333 -3.09 -19.62 -9.14
C SER A 333 -1.64 -19.42 -9.55
N VAL A 334 -1.05 -20.42 -10.18
CA VAL A 334 0.28 -20.31 -10.78
C VAL A 334 0.13 -20.16 -12.28
N VAL A 335 0.71 -19.09 -12.82
CA VAL A 335 0.65 -18.74 -14.24
C VAL A 335 2.04 -18.85 -14.85
N TYR A 336 2.18 -19.69 -15.89
CA TYR A 336 3.40 -19.83 -16.67
C TYR A 336 3.11 -20.27 -18.11
N ASP A 337 4.07 -20.01 -18.99
CA ASP A 337 4.01 -20.46 -20.38
C ASP A 337 4.77 -21.79 -20.52
N GLY A 338 4.03 -22.88 -20.49
CA GLY A 338 4.57 -24.25 -20.55
C GLY A 338 4.30 -24.98 -21.88
N PRO A 339 5.05 -26.08 -22.16
CA PRO A 339 6.14 -26.62 -21.34
C PRO A 339 7.46 -25.83 -21.52
N ILE A 340 8.23 -25.71 -20.44
CA ILE A 340 9.38 -24.81 -20.33
C ILE A 340 10.61 -25.44 -21.02
N PRO A 341 11.23 -24.79 -22.02
CA PRO A 341 12.35 -25.38 -22.75
C PRO A 341 13.64 -25.41 -21.92
N ALA A 342 14.32 -26.57 -21.88
CA ALA A 342 15.66 -26.69 -21.30
C ALA A 342 16.72 -25.94 -22.14
N PRO A 343 17.80 -25.39 -21.53
CA PRO A 343 18.23 -25.61 -20.16
C PRO A 343 17.59 -24.61 -19.19
N ILE A 344 17.26 -25.07 -18.01
CA ILE A 344 16.73 -24.23 -16.93
C ILE A 344 17.82 -24.08 -15.87
N GLN A 345 18.05 -22.85 -15.42
CA GLN A 345 18.98 -22.58 -14.32
C GLN A 345 18.21 -22.37 -13.02
N LYS A 346 18.72 -22.90 -11.92
CA LYS A 346 18.21 -22.63 -10.58
C LYS A 346 18.17 -21.12 -10.34
N GLY A 347 17.05 -20.62 -9.83
CA GLY A 347 16.82 -19.19 -9.61
C GLY A 347 16.30 -18.43 -10.84
N GLN A 348 16.17 -19.06 -12.01
CA GLN A 348 15.51 -18.47 -13.16
C GLN A 348 14.02 -18.25 -12.86
N GLN A 349 13.48 -17.06 -13.10
CA GLN A 349 12.04 -16.83 -13.02
C GLN A 349 11.32 -17.58 -14.14
N LEU A 350 10.38 -18.43 -13.76
CA LEU A 350 9.66 -19.33 -14.67
C LEU A 350 8.15 -19.15 -14.66
N ALA A 351 7.61 -18.71 -13.52
CA ALA A 351 6.18 -18.59 -13.32
C ALA A 351 5.86 -17.38 -12.42
N THR A 352 4.58 -17.09 -12.30
CA THR A 352 4.05 -16.06 -11.40
C THR A 352 2.91 -16.66 -10.58
N LEU A 353 3.02 -16.56 -9.26
CA LEU A 353 1.91 -16.79 -8.35
C LEU A 353 0.99 -15.56 -8.42
N VAL A 354 -0.29 -15.79 -8.70
CA VAL A 354 -1.32 -14.76 -8.82
C VAL A 354 -2.34 -14.98 -7.71
N VAL A 355 -2.53 -13.98 -6.86
CA VAL A 355 -3.55 -13.96 -5.82
C VAL A 355 -4.61 -12.92 -6.20
N GLU A 356 -5.85 -13.38 -6.34
CA GLU A 356 -6.99 -12.58 -6.74
C GLU A 356 -8.15 -12.85 -5.76
N GLY A 357 -8.93 -11.82 -5.46
CA GLY A 357 -10.08 -11.94 -4.57
C GLY A 357 -11.00 -10.73 -4.68
N PRO A 358 -12.23 -10.82 -4.15
CA PRO A 358 -13.16 -9.70 -4.16
C PRO A 358 -12.57 -8.50 -3.40
N GLU A 359 -12.72 -7.30 -3.97
CA GLU A 359 -12.30 -6.00 -3.40
C GLU A 359 -10.78 -5.78 -3.22
N MET A 360 -9.96 -6.81 -3.44
CA MET A 360 -8.50 -6.73 -3.36
C MET A 360 -7.88 -6.43 -4.73
N GLU A 361 -6.80 -5.66 -4.74
CA GLU A 361 -5.96 -5.57 -5.94
C GLU A 361 -5.26 -6.91 -6.20
N ARG A 362 -5.20 -7.30 -7.48
CA ARG A 362 -4.48 -8.50 -7.92
C ARG A 362 -3.02 -8.40 -7.51
N GLN A 363 -2.54 -9.45 -6.84
CA GLN A 363 -1.14 -9.56 -6.46
C GLN A 363 -0.40 -10.58 -7.30
N THR A 364 0.84 -10.26 -7.62
CA THR A 364 1.72 -11.13 -8.42
C THR A 364 3.06 -11.31 -7.73
N VAL A 365 3.46 -12.55 -7.52
CA VAL A 365 4.74 -12.91 -6.90
C VAL A 365 5.52 -13.80 -7.86
N PRO A 366 6.77 -13.47 -8.20
CA PRO A 366 7.57 -14.30 -9.09
C PRO A 366 7.88 -15.65 -8.44
N LEU A 367 7.82 -16.72 -9.24
CA LEU A 367 8.27 -18.05 -8.86
C LEU A 367 9.49 -18.42 -9.71
N ILE A 368 10.50 -18.95 -9.05
CA ILE A 368 11.80 -19.30 -9.63
C ILE A 368 11.99 -20.81 -9.71
N ALA A 369 12.91 -21.26 -10.57
CA ALA A 369 13.31 -22.66 -10.64
C ALA A 369 14.01 -23.09 -9.34
N GLY A 370 13.55 -24.16 -8.70
CA GLY A 370 14.17 -24.73 -7.51
C GLY A 370 15.49 -25.46 -7.76
N GLU A 371 15.71 -25.90 -9.00
CA GLU A 371 16.88 -26.68 -9.43
C GLU A 371 17.26 -26.41 -10.89
N ASP A 372 18.46 -26.84 -11.27
CA ASP A 372 18.93 -26.81 -12.65
C ASP A 372 18.34 -27.99 -13.44
N VAL A 373 17.85 -27.73 -14.65
CA VAL A 373 17.44 -28.79 -15.59
C VAL A 373 18.25 -28.69 -16.88
N PRO A 374 19.33 -29.47 -17.02
CA PRO A 374 20.12 -29.53 -18.24
C PRO A 374 19.30 -30.03 -19.43
N LYS A 375 19.78 -29.77 -20.66
CA LYS A 375 19.16 -30.32 -21.86
C LYS A 375 19.44 -31.82 -21.96
N LEU A 376 18.46 -32.58 -22.45
CA LEU A 376 18.67 -33.96 -22.89
C LEU A 376 19.86 -34.07 -23.86
N GLY A 377 20.65 -35.14 -23.70
CA GLY A 377 21.70 -35.54 -24.65
C GLY A 377 21.14 -35.86 -26.04
N PHE A 378 22.02 -35.92 -27.05
CA PHE A 378 21.65 -36.00 -28.48
C PHE A 378 20.67 -37.16 -28.81
N VAL A 379 20.86 -38.34 -28.20
CA VAL A 379 20.00 -39.53 -28.40
C VAL A 379 18.62 -39.34 -27.74
N GLY A 380 18.57 -38.70 -26.56
CA GLY A 380 17.33 -38.42 -25.85
C GLY A 380 16.43 -37.41 -26.58
N ARG A 381 17.03 -36.42 -27.26
CA ARG A 381 16.27 -35.45 -28.07
C ARG A 381 15.59 -36.08 -29.29
N MET A 382 16.26 -37.00 -29.98
CA MET A 382 15.67 -37.73 -31.11
C MET A 382 14.46 -38.57 -30.68
N GLY A 383 14.56 -39.22 -29.50
CA GLY A 383 13.45 -39.97 -28.92
C GLY A 383 12.26 -39.08 -28.53
N ALA A 384 12.50 -37.95 -27.86
CA ALA A 384 11.46 -37.00 -27.47
C ALA A 384 10.77 -36.34 -28.68
N ALA A 385 11.54 -35.98 -29.70
CA ALA A 385 11.01 -35.44 -30.96
C ALA A 385 10.16 -36.49 -31.72
N ALA A 386 10.60 -37.74 -31.79
CA ALA A 386 9.83 -38.83 -32.38
C ALA A 386 8.52 -39.09 -31.61
N LYS A 387 8.56 -39.05 -30.27
CA LYS A 387 7.37 -39.21 -29.41
C LYS A 387 6.38 -38.07 -29.59
N HIS A 388 6.85 -36.83 -29.77
CA HIS A 388 5.97 -35.69 -30.05
C HIS A 388 5.38 -35.72 -31.47
N LEU A 389 6.10 -36.23 -32.46
CA LEU A 389 5.55 -36.44 -33.80
C LEU A 389 4.48 -37.55 -33.84
N VAL A 390 4.65 -38.62 -33.05
CA VAL A 390 3.70 -39.74 -32.99
C VAL A 390 2.49 -39.44 -32.11
N PHE A 391 2.68 -38.84 -30.92
CA PHE A 391 1.61 -38.60 -29.95
C PHE A 391 1.09 -37.15 -29.93
N GLY A 392 1.85 -36.18 -30.45
CA GLY A 392 1.39 -34.79 -30.60
C GLY A 392 0.33 -34.64 -31.68
N ALA A 393 0.45 -35.41 -32.77
CA ALA A 393 -0.59 -35.48 -33.80
C ALA A 393 -1.91 -36.08 -33.26
N ALA A 394 -1.83 -37.05 -32.35
CA ALA A 394 -3.01 -37.64 -31.70
C ALA A 394 -3.71 -36.66 -30.74
N ARG A 395 -2.95 -35.81 -30.04
CA ARG A 395 -3.49 -34.81 -29.09
C ARG A 395 -4.11 -33.61 -29.81
N GLN A 396 -3.49 -33.13 -30.89
CA GLN A 396 -4.10 -32.13 -31.78
C GLN A 396 -5.40 -32.62 -32.45
N ALA A 397 -5.49 -33.91 -32.78
CA ALA A 397 -6.71 -34.50 -33.33
C ALA A 397 -7.84 -34.66 -32.30
N MET A 398 -7.52 -34.82 -31.01
CA MET A 398 -8.51 -34.88 -29.92
C MET A 398 -9.01 -33.49 -29.50
N ASP A 399 -8.15 -32.47 -29.45
CA ASP A 399 -8.55 -31.10 -29.11
C ASP A 399 -9.40 -30.44 -30.21
N ALA A 400 -9.24 -30.86 -31.48
CA ALA A 400 -10.11 -30.44 -32.59
C ALA A 400 -11.52 -31.07 -32.57
N ALA A 401 -11.75 -32.09 -31.72
CA ALA A 401 -13.02 -32.82 -31.63
C ALA A 401 -13.86 -32.46 -30.37
N ALA A 402 -13.37 -31.54 -29.52
CA ALA A 402 -14.12 -31.08 -28.35
C ALA A 402 -15.22 -30.06 -28.77
N PRO A 403 -16.47 -30.18 -28.26
CA PRO A 403 -17.54 -29.24 -28.60
C PRO A 403 -17.22 -27.85 -28.02
N GLN A 404 -17.37 -26.81 -28.84
CA GLN A 404 -17.26 -25.42 -28.40
C GLN A 404 -18.34 -25.09 -27.36
N PRO A 405 -18.02 -24.39 -26.26
CA PRO A 405 -19.03 -23.83 -25.37
C PRO A 405 -19.83 -22.76 -26.13
N ALA A 406 -21.16 -22.81 -26.01
CA ALA A 406 -22.05 -21.81 -26.57
C ALA A 406 -21.78 -20.43 -25.94
N GLU A 407 -21.63 -19.41 -26.77
CA GLU A 407 -21.58 -18.00 -26.36
C GLU A 407 -22.88 -17.61 -25.64
N GLN A 408 -22.75 -17.17 -24.39
CA GLN A 408 -23.67 -16.24 -23.71
C GLN A 408 -22.87 -15.26 -22.86
#